data_AF-A0A539D9X5-F1
#
_entry.id   AF-A0A539D9X5-F1
#
_cell.length_a   1.000
_cell.length_b   1.000
_cell.length_c   1.000
_cell.angle_alpha   90.00
_cell.angle_beta   90.00
_cell.angle_gamma   90.00
#
_symmetry.space_group_name_H-M   'P 1'
#
loop_
_entity.id
_entity.type
_entity.pdbx_description
1 polymer ?
#
loop_
_entity_poly.entity_id
_entity_poly.type
_entity_poly.pdbx_seq_one_letter_code
_entity_poly.pdbx_strand_id
1 'polypeptide(L)'
;MKFRYSEWDDALADLLRQFETLRSLFNHLLLQTDGDVEEAFRWLEYLKQKGILPPGFDLDAFRAEMEKQDIIRQEGDRAVLTKKGERSIRQESLDLIFGQLRKGAGGEHRTSHTGEGGETLPESRAYIFGDSISDLDQIQTIRSALRHGLDDINITEDDLHVHEKEMRTSVA
;
A
#
# COMPACT_ATOMS: atom_id res chain seq x y z
N MET A 1 -4.49 -3.95 -27.30
CA MET A 1 -5.86 -4.06 -26.74
C MET A 1 -6.83 -3.43 -27.71
N LYS A 2 -7.89 -4.14 -28.11
CA LYS A 2 -8.99 -3.56 -28.91
C LYS A 2 -10.02 -3.01 -27.94
N PHE A 3 -10.08 -1.70 -27.77
CA PHE A 3 -11.14 -1.06 -26.99
C PHE A 3 -12.39 -0.95 -27.88
N ARG A 4 -13.49 -1.54 -27.42
CA ARG A 4 -14.78 -1.47 -28.10
C ARG A 4 -15.62 -0.43 -27.35
N TYR A 5 -15.75 0.75 -27.93
CA TYR A 5 -16.58 1.80 -27.36
C TYR A 5 -18.05 1.46 -27.61
N SER A 6 -18.82 1.34 -26.53
CA SER A 6 -20.28 1.28 -26.55
C SER A 6 -20.84 2.52 -25.87
N GLU A 7 -22.11 2.81 -26.11
CA GLU A 7 -22.84 3.82 -25.34
C GLU A 7 -22.81 3.48 -23.84
N TRP A 8 -22.78 4.53 -23.03
CA TRP A 8 -22.80 4.42 -21.58
C TRP A 8 -24.19 3.95 -21.12
N ASP A 9 -24.24 2.89 -20.32
CA ASP A 9 -25.47 2.31 -19.79
C ASP A 9 -25.46 2.45 -18.26
N ASP A 10 -26.26 3.39 -17.76
CA ASP A 10 -26.39 3.67 -16.32
C ASP A 10 -26.91 2.46 -15.54
N ALA A 11 -27.81 1.65 -16.13
CA ALA A 11 -28.37 0.47 -15.47
C ALA A 11 -27.32 -0.62 -15.31
N LEU A 12 -26.45 -0.80 -16.32
CA LEU A 12 -25.31 -1.70 -16.24
C LEU A 12 -24.30 -1.24 -15.18
N ALA A 13 -24.01 0.07 -15.12
CA ALA A 13 -23.09 0.63 -14.13
C ALA A 13 -23.59 0.42 -12.68
N ASP A 14 -24.87 0.63 -12.43
CA ASP A 14 -25.47 0.42 -11.11
C ASP A 14 -25.51 -1.06 -10.73
N LEU A 15 -25.78 -1.96 -11.68
CA LEU A 15 -25.72 -3.41 -11.46
C LEU A 15 -24.30 -3.86 -11.10
N LEU A 16 -23.28 -3.33 -11.78
CA LEU A 16 -21.88 -3.62 -11.49
C LEU A 16 -21.48 -3.13 -10.08
N ARG A 17 -21.90 -1.93 -9.68
CA ARG A 17 -21.65 -1.42 -8.31
C ARG A 17 -22.32 -2.26 -7.23
N GLN A 18 -23.57 -2.66 -7.47
CA GLN A 18 -24.30 -3.54 -6.55
C GLN A 18 -23.58 -4.89 -6.42
N PHE A 19 -23.10 -5.43 -7.54
CA PHE A 19 -22.35 -6.68 -7.55
C PHE A 19 -21.02 -6.56 -6.78
N GLU A 20 -20.25 -5.50 -6.99
CA GLU A 20 -19.00 -5.27 -6.25
C GLU A 20 -19.26 -5.14 -4.74
N THR A 21 -20.31 -4.43 -4.37
CA THR A 21 -20.72 -4.26 -2.97
C THR A 21 -21.06 -5.61 -2.33
N LEU A 22 -21.80 -6.46 -3.05
CA LEU A 22 -22.20 -7.76 -2.53
C LEU A 22 -21.04 -8.75 -2.49
N ARG A 23 -20.11 -8.66 -3.45
CA ARG A 23 -18.85 -9.41 -3.42
C ARG A 23 -18.01 -9.04 -2.20
N SER A 24 -17.91 -7.74 -1.89
CA SER A 24 -17.19 -7.29 -0.70
C SER A 24 -17.84 -7.80 0.60
N LEU A 25 -19.17 -7.75 0.68
CA LEU A 25 -19.91 -8.36 1.79
C LEU A 25 -19.65 -9.87 1.89
N PHE A 26 -19.68 -10.59 0.77
CA PHE A 26 -19.40 -12.02 0.75
C PHE A 26 -17.97 -12.33 1.21
N ASN A 27 -16.96 -11.58 0.75
CA ASN A 27 -15.58 -11.75 1.19
C ASN A 27 -15.40 -11.44 2.67
N HIS A 28 -16.12 -10.45 3.20
CA HIS A 28 -16.16 -10.17 4.64
C HIS A 28 -16.77 -11.33 5.43
N LEU A 29 -17.89 -11.91 4.95
CA LEU A 29 -18.51 -13.08 5.57
C LEU A 29 -17.56 -14.28 5.55
N LEU A 30 -16.89 -14.54 4.43
CA LEU A 30 -15.88 -15.60 4.33
C LEU A 30 -14.74 -15.41 5.33
N LEU A 31 -14.32 -14.17 5.60
CA LEU A 31 -13.32 -13.90 6.63
C LEU A 31 -13.84 -14.24 8.04
N GLN A 32 -15.13 -13.97 8.31
CA GLN A 32 -15.76 -14.29 9.60
C GLN A 32 -16.07 -15.78 9.77
N THR A 33 -16.23 -16.53 8.69
CA THR A 33 -16.52 -17.97 8.69
C THR A 33 -15.29 -18.83 8.42
N ASP A 34 -14.08 -18.29 8.62
CA ASP A 34 -12.79 -18.98 8.39
C ASP A 34 -12.68 -19.64 7.00
N GLY A 35 -13.29 -19.03 5.99
CA GLY A 35 -13.31 -19.51 4.61
C GLY A 35 -14.37 -20.57 4.30
N ASP A 36 -15.31 -20.86 5.21
CA ASP A 36 -16.46 -21.72 4.92
C ASP A 36 -17.44 -21.01 3.97
N VAL A 37 -17.44 -21.46 2.72
CA VAL A 37 -18.26 -20.93 1.64
C VAL A 37 -19.75 -21.17 1.90
N GLU A 38 -20.12 -22.36 2.34
CA GLU A 38 -21.53 -22.68 2.58
C GLU A 38 -22.08 -21.89 3.76
N GLU A 39 -21.28 -21.66 4.79
CA GLU A 39 -21.67 -20.79 5.88
C GLU A 39 -21.84 -19.34 5.45
N ALA A 40 -20.93 -18.80 4.64
CA ALA A 40 -21.06 -17.46 4.10
C ALA A 40 -22.35 -17.29 3.26
N PHE A 41 -22.71 -18.29 2.45
CA PHE A 41 -23.98 -18.27 1.71
C PHE A 41 -25.21 -18.39 2.61
N ARG A 42 -25.17 -19.17 3.70
CA ARG A 42 -26.25 -19.21 4.69
C ARG A 42 -26.47 -17.83 5.32
N TRP A 43 -25.40 -17.11 5.62
CA TRP A 43 -25.49 -15.73 6.12
C TRP A 43 -26.07 -14.76 5.08
N LEU A 44 -25.68 -14.87 3.80
CA LEU A 44 -26.28 -14.05 2.74
C LEU A 44 -27.78 -14.30 2.58
N GLU A 45 -28.23 -15.56 2.64
CA GLU A 45 -29.65 -15.91 2.60
C GLU A 45 -30.41 -15.31 3.79
N TYR A 46 -29.82 -15.36 4.99
CA TYR A 46 -30.39 -14.70 6.17
C TYR A 46 -30.51 -13.18 5.97
N LEU A 47 -29.49 -12.52 5.42
CA LEU A 47 -29.52 -11.07 5.14
C LEU A 47 -30.56 -10.71 4.07
N LYS A 48 -30.74 -11.57 3.06
CA LYS A 48 -31.82 -11.45 2.06
C LYS A 48 -33.19 -11.48 2.71
N GLN A 49 -33.44 -12.47 3.59
CA GLN A 49 -34.72 -12.61 4.30
C GLN A 49 -35.03 -11.43 5.22
N LYS A 50 -33.99 -10.77 5.76
CA LYS A 50 -34.14 -9.54 6.55
C LYS A 50 -34.40 -8.28 5.72
N GLY A 51 -34.40 -8.38 4.39
CA GLY A 51 -34.60 -7.24 3.49
C GLY A 51 -33.42 -6.25 3.48
N ILE A 52 -32.23 -6.71 3.93
CA ILE A 52 -31.01 -5.90 3.92
C ILE A 52 -30.39 -5.89 2.53
N LEU A 53 -30.51 -7.01 1.81
CA LEU A 53 -30.07 -7.11 0.42
C LEU A 53 -31.12 -6.53 -0.54
N PRO A 54 -30.71 -5.99 -1.71
CA PRO A 54 -31.63 -5.42 -2.68
C PRO A 54 -32.72 -6.41 -3.13
N PRO A 55 -33.98 -5.98 -3.33
CA PRO A 55 -35.13 -6.85 -3.60
C PRO A 55 -35.14 -7.59 -4.96
N GLY A 56 -34.04 -7.59 -5.70
CA GLY A 56 -33.89 -8.32 -6.97
C GLY A 56 -32.70 -9.29 -7.00
N PHE A 57 -32.03 -9.49 -5.86
CA PHE A 57 -30.80 -10.26 -5.83
C PHE A 57 -31.04 -11.77 -5.86
N ASP A 58 -30.48 -12.42 -6.88
CA ASP A 58 -30.47 -13.87 -7.02
C ASP A 58 -29.14 -14.43 -6.48
N LEU A 59 -29.22 -15.17 -5.37
CA LEU A 59 -28.07 -15.79 -4.74
C LEU A 59 -27.50 -16.94 -5.58
N ASP A 60 -28.34 -17.62 -6.37
CA ASP A 60 -27.91 -18.72 -7.21
C ASP A 60 -27.09 -18.18 -8.40
N ALA A 61 -27.55 -17.08 -9.00
CA ALA A 61 -26.79 -16.36 -10.02
C ALA A 61 -25.45 -15.84 -9.48
N PHE A 62 -25.43 -15.34 -8.24
CA PHE A 62 -24.20 -14.90 -7.58
C PHE A 62 -23.22 -16.05 -7.35
N ARG A 63 -23.71 -17.21 -6.87
CA ARG A 63 -22.90 -18.42 -6.70
C ARG A 63 -22.28 -18.87 -8.01
N ALA A 64 -23.08 -18.93 -9.08
CA ALA A 64 -22.60 -19.29 -10.41
C ALA A 64 -21.51 -18.31 -10.92
N GLU A 65 -21.64 -17.02 -10.64
CA GLU A 65 -20.63 -16.03 -11.01
C GLU A 65 -19.35 -16.17 -10.18
N MET A 66 -19.44 -16.50 -8.88
CA MET A 66 -18.26 -16.80 -8.05
C MET A 66 -17.50 -18.04 -8.53
N GLU A 67 -18.22 -19.07 -9.00
CA GLU A 67 -17.63 -20.25 -9.65
C GLU A 67 -16.96 -19.89 -10.98
N LYS A 68 -17.65 -19.13 -11.83
CA LYS A 68 -17.12 -18.66 -13.12
C LYS A 68 -15.87 -17.80 -12.95
N GLN A 69 -15.79 -17.02 -11.88
CA GLN A 69 -14.61 -16.23 -11.52
C GLN A 69 -13.50 -17.07 -10.88
N ASP A 70 -13.69 -18.38 -10.70
CA ASP A 70 -12.77 -19.31 -10.03
C ASP A 70 -12.43 -18.82 -8.61
N ILE A 71 -13.39 -18.19 -7.91
CA ILE A 71 -13.26 -17.79 -6.50
C ILE A 71 -13.64 -18.99 -5.61
N ILE A 72 -14.73 -19.65 -5.96
CA ILE A 72 -15.20 -20.89 -5.34
C ILE A 72 -15.18 -22.02 -6.38
N ARG A 73 -15.13 -23.26 -5.91
CA ARG A 73 -15.19 -24.46 -6.73
C ARG A 73 -16.02 -25.51 -6.05
N GLN A 74 -16.85 -26.21 -6.82
CA GLN A 74 -17.58 -27.36 -6.34
C GLN A 74 -16.66 -28.58 -6.26
N GLU A 75 -16.45 -29.12 -5.06
CA GLU A 75 -15.81 -30.41 -4.82
C GLU A 75 -16.86 -31.39 -4.26
N GLY A 76 -17.44 -32.20 -5.14
CA GLY A 76 -18.53 -33.11 -4.79
C GLY A 76 -19.77 -32.35 -4.36
N ASP A 77 -20.17 -32.53 -3.10
CA ASP A 77 -21.38 -31.91 -2.52
C ASP A 77 -21.10 -30.60 -1.76
N ARG A 78 -19.85 -30.11 -1.81
CA ARG A 78 -19.45 -28.90 -1.08
C ARG A 78 -18.76 -27.89 -1.99
N ALA A 79 -19.10 -26.62 -1.82
CA ALA A 79 -18.29 -25.54 -2.38
C ALA A 79 -17.08 -25.29 -1.46
N VAL A 80 -15.90 -25.20 -2.07
CA VAL A 80 -14.64 -24.86 -1.40
C VAL A 80 -14.02 -23.64 -2.07
N LEU A 81 -13.30 -22.86 -1.27
CA LEU A 81 -12.58 -21.70 -1.74
C LEU A 81 -11.36 -22.11 -2.57
N THR A 82 -11.13 -21.46 -3.70
CA THR A 82 -9.93 -21.73 -4.52
C THR A 82 -8.73 -20.93 -3.99
N LYS A 83 -7.52 -21.26 -4.47
CA LYS A 83 -6.32 -20.44 -4.22
C LYS A 83 -6.48 -18.98 -4.67
N LYS A 84 -7.27 -18.74 -5.73
CA LYS A 84 -7.56 -17.39 -6.22
C LYS A 84 -8.52 -16.68 -5.26
N GLY A 85 -9.55 -17.37 -4.77
CA GLY A 85 -10.45 -16.87 -3.74
C GLY A 85 -9.70 -16.51 -2.46
N GLU A 86 -8.86 -17.42 -1.95
CA GLU A 86 -8.02 -17.15 -0.76
C GLU A 86 -7.18 -15.89 -0.91
N ARG A 87 -6.52 -15.72 -2.07
CA ARG A 87 -5.71 -14.54 -2.34
C ARG A 87 -6.56 -13.26 -2.36
N SER A 88 -7.76 -13.32 -2.94
CA SER A 88 -8.69 -12.19 -2.98
C SER A 88 -9.11 -11.76 -1.57
N ILE A 89 -9.48 -12.72 -0.72
CA ILE A 89 -9.89 -12.44 0.66
C ILE A 89 -8.72 -11.86 1.46
N ARG A 90 -7.51 -12.41 1.31
CA ARG A 90 -6.32 -11.86 1.98
C ARG A 90 -6.06 -10.42 1.56
N GLN A 91 -6.14 -10.12 0.26
CA GLN A 91 -5.96 -8.77 -0.23
C GLN A 91 -6.99 -7.82 0.38
N GLU A 92 -8.27 -8.20 0.35
CA GLU A 92 -9.34 -7.36 0.90
C GLU A 92 -9.25 -7.21 2.42
N SER A 93 -8.78 -8.24 3.13
CA SER A 93 -8.50 -8.16 4.57
C SER A 93 -7.39 -7.15 4.86
N LEU A 94 -6.32 -7.15 4.06
CA LEU A 94 -5.25 -6.16 4.16
C LEU A 94 -5.77 -4.76 3.81
N ASP A 95 -6.59 -4.62 2.78
CA ASP A 95 -7.19 -3.34 2.40
C ASP A 95 -8.12 -2.81 3.51
N LEU A 96 -8.83 -3.68 4.24
CA LEU A 96 -9.63 -3.27 5.41
C LEU A 96 -8.74 -2.83 6.59
N ILE A 97 -7.68 -3.58 6.90
CA ILE A 97 -6.76 -3.26 7.99
C ILE A 97 -6.01 -1.95 7.70
N PHE A 98 -5.44 -1.84 6.50
CA PHE A 98 -4.55 -0.73 6.13
C PHE A 98 -5.29 0.44 5.48
N GLY A 99 -6.45 0.23 4.86
CA GLY A 99 -7.26 1.30 4.28
C GLY A 99 -7.88 2.22 5.35
N GLN A 100 -8.05 1.74 6.58
CA GLN A 100 -8.47 2.55 7.71
C GLN A 100 -7.31 3.15 8.51
N LEU A 101 -6.06 2.74 8.22
CA LEU A 101 -4.89 3.32 8.87
C LEU A 101 -4.77 4.78 8.43
N ARG A 102 -4.97 5.69 9.38
CA ARG A 102 -4.65 7.10 9.18
C ARG A 102 -3.15 7.26 9.08
N LYS A 103 -2.70 8.19 8.25
CA LYS A 103 -1.29 8.59 8.14
C LYS A 103 -0.71 8.82 9.55
N GLY A 104 0.19 7.94 9.96
CA GLY A 104 0.89 8.07 11.24
C GLY A 104 1.92 9.19 11.21
N ALA A 105 2.27 9.72 12.39
CA ALA A 105 3.46 10.55 12.53
C ALA A 105 4.73 9.71 12.28
N GLY A 106 5.81 10.35 11.82
CA GLY A 106 7.03 9.69 11.34
C GLY A 106 7.57 8.60 12.27
N GLY A 107 7.90 7.44 11.69
CA GLY A 107 8.52 6.30 12.38
C GLY A 107 10.04 6.26 12.22
N GLU A 108 10.73 5.72 13.21
CA GLU A 108 12.20 5.60 13.26
C GLU A 108 12.71 4.30 12.62
N HIS A 109 12.44 4.10 11.33
CA HIS A 109 12.99 2.96 10.60
C HIS A 109 14.38 3.29 10.05
N ARG A 110 15.40 2.58 10.54
CA ARG A 110 16.78 2.66 10.04
C ARG A 110 16.85 2.20 8.59
N THR A 111 17.45 2.99 7.72
CA THR A 111 17.77 2.59 6.34
C THR A 111 19.27 2.74 6.08
N SER A 112 19.78 1.96 5.11
CA SER A 112 21.20 1.94 4.73
C SER A 112 21.59 3.03 3.72
N HIS A 113 20.73 4.03 3.51
CA HIS A 113 20.95 5.12 2.56
C HIS A 113 21.24 6.42 3.32
N THR A 114 22.08 7.27 2.76
CA THR A 114 22.34 8.64 3.26
C THR A 114 21.25 9.61 2.77
N GLY A 115 20.73 10.49 3.63
CA GLY A 115 19.70 11.50 3.31
C GLY A 115 19.30 12.39 4.51
N GLU A 116 18.22 13.17 4.39
CA GLU A 116 17.77 14.13 5.43
C GLU A 116 17.18 13.45 6.68
N GLY A 117 18.04 12.90 7.55
CA GLY A 117 17.67 12.43 8.89
C GLY A 117 18.42 13.16 10.00
N GLY A 118 18.03 12.87 11.24
CA GLY A 118 18.44 13.64 12.41
C GLY A 118 19.84 13.33 12.95
N GLU A 119 20.44 12.19 12.59
CA GLU A 119 21.77 11.80 13.08
C GLU A 119 22.84 12.02 12.00
N THR A 120 23.92 12.69 12.43
CA THR A 120 25.10 13.00 11.64
C THR A 120 25.97 11.76 11.47
N LEU A 121 26.28 11.39 10.24
CA LEU A 121 27.21 10.32 9.90
C LEU A 121 28.67 10.84 10.00
N PRO A 122 29.64 9.94 10.27
CA PRO A 122 31.06 10.30 10.28
C PRO A 122 31.62 10.60 8.88
N GLU A 123 30.88 10.26 7.82
CA GLU A 123 31.24 10.56 6.44
C GLU A 123 30.85 12.00 6.07
N SER A 124 31.67 12.63 5.24
CA SER A 124 31.50 14.02 4.80
C SER A 124 31.56 14.10 3.28
N ARG A 125 30.75 14.95 2.67
CA ARG A 125 30.78 15.26 1.24
C ARG A 125 31.04 16.75 1.00
N ALA A 126 31.37 17.12 -0.24
CA ALA A 126 31.51 18.52 -0.62
C ALA A 126 30.17 19.27 -0.44
N TYR A 127 30.26 20.52 0.01
CA TYR A 127 29.14 21.44 0.15
C TYR A 127 28.47 21.68 -1.21
N ILE A 128 27.14 21.69 -1.22
CA ILE A 128 26.34 22.11 -2.37
C ILE A 128 25.40 23.21 -1.90
N PHE A 129 25.19 24.21 -2.75
CA PHE A 129 24.28 25.31 -2.46
C PHE A 129 22.91 24.80 -2.00
N GLY A 130 22.51 25.22 -0.79
CA GLY A 130 21.28 24.76 -0.13
C GLY A 130 21.52 23.88 1.10
N ASP A 131 22.74 23.35 1.27
CA ASP A 131 23.10 22.60 2.49
C ASP A 131 23.11 23.51 3.73
N SER A 132 22.74 22.94 4.87
CA SER A 132 22.73 23.66 6.14
C SER A 132 24.15 23.87 6.67
N ILE A 133 24.48 25.12 7.04
CA ILE A 133 25.76 25.49 7.66
C ILE A 133 25.97 24.76 8.99
N SER A 134 24.88 24.35 9.66
CA SER A 134 24.96 23.58 10.91
C SER A 134 25.60 22.20 10.76
N ASP A 135 25.67 21.67 9.52
CA ASP A 135 26.21 20.35 9.23
C ASP A 135 27.66 20.39 8.74
N LEU A 136 28.33 21.53 8.85
CA LEU A 136 29.68 21.74 8.31
C LEU A 136 30.74 20.90 9.05
N ASP A 137 31.49 20.10 8.29
CA ASP A 137 32.66 19.37 8.80
C ASP A 137 33.88 20.30 8.78
N GLN A 138 34.16 20.88 9.93
CA GLN A 138 35.27 21.83 10.10
C GLN A 138 36.63 21.18 9.86
N ILE A 139 36.79 19.89 10.19
CA ILE A 139 38.07 19.19 10.08
C ILE A 139 38.40 18.94 8.61
N GLN A 140 37.44 18.41 7.86
CA GLN A 140 37.64 18.16 6.43
C GLN A 140 37.73 19.45 5.63
N THR A 141 36.97 20.48 6.02
CA THR A 141 37.04 21.82 5.40
C THR A 141 38.42 22.44 5.55
N ILE A 142 38.97 22.47 6.77
CA ILE A 142 40.33 22.98 7.01
C ILE A 142 41.36 22.12 6.28
N ARG A 143 41.20 20.80 6.30
CA ARG A 143 42.11 19.89 5.59
C ARG A 143 42.12 20.12 4.09
N SER A 144 40.98 20.46 3.50
CA SER A 144 40.87 20.81 2.08
C SER A 144 41.52 22.17 1.81
N ALA A 145 41.22 23.19 2.63
CA ALA A 145 41.80 24.53 2.51
C ALA A 145 43.33 24.54 2.64
N LEU A 146 43.91 23.68 3.48
CA LEU A 146 45.36 23.52 3.61
C LEU A 146 46.05 23.00 2.34
N ARG A 147 45.31 22.42 1.39
CA ARG A 147 45.85 22.04 0.07
C ARG A 147 46.16 23.26 -0.80
N HIS A 148 45.50 24.39 -0.52
CA HIS A 148 45.68 25.64 -1.26
C HIS A 148 46.87 26.48 -0.75
N GLY A 149 47.44 26.17 0.42
CA GLY A 149 48.64 26.81 0.96
C GLY A 149 48.75 26.71 2.47
N LEU A 150 49.98 26.71 3.00
CA LEU A 150 50.25 26.61 4.45
C LEU A 150 50.52 27.96 5.11
N ASP A 151 50.91 28.98 4.34
CA ASP A 151 51.37 30.27 4.86
C ASP A 151 50.22 31.27 5.10
N ASP A 152 49.10 31.14 4.38
CA ASP A 152 47.90 31.94 4.56
C ASP A 152 46.66 31.07 4.27
N ILE A 153 45.90 30.69 5.30
CA ILE A 153 44.75 29.79 5.15
C ILE A 153 43.59 30.59 4.59
N ASN A 154 43.38 30.51 3.28
CA ASN A 154 42.21 31.07 2.63
C ASN A 154 41.19 29.96 2.37
N ILE A 155 40.01 30.06 2.98
CA ILE A 155 38.92 29.08 2.81
C ILE A 155 37.99 29.58 1.71
N THR A 156 37.81 28.76 0.68
CA THR A 156 36.87 29.03 -0.42
C THR A 156 35.64 28.12 -0.34
N GLU A 157 34.61 28.40 -1.13
CA GLU A 157 33.39 27.57 -1.16
C GLU A 157 33.70 26.12 -1.56
N ASP A 158 34.68 25.92 -2.44
CA ASP A 158 35.14 24.60 -2.89
C ASP A 158 35.85 23.78 -1.79
N ASP A 159 36.27 24.44 -0.72
CA ASP A 159 36.88 23.78 0.45
C ASP A 159 35.84 23.29 1.45
N LEU A 160 34.58 23.71 1.33
CA LEU A 160 33.56 23.42 2.33
C LEU A 160 33.08 21.97 2.20
N HIS A 161 33.09 21.27 3.34
CA HIS A 161 32.53 19.93 3.47
C HIS A 161 31.39 19.92 4.50
N VAL A 162 30.36 19.12 4.23
CA VAL A 162 29.23 18.90 5.13
C VAL A 162 29.12 17.42 5.48
N HIS A 163 28.75 17.15 6.73
CA HIS A 163 28.47 15.81 7.17
C HIS A 163 27.22 15.26 6.48
N GLU A 164 27.31 13.99 6.12
CA GLU A 164 26.18 13.23 5.65
C GLU A 164 25.21 12.94 6.81
N LYS A 165 23.92 12.80 6.50
CA LYS A 165 22.87 12.48 7.47
C LYS A 165 22.23 11.14 7.12
N GLU A 166 21.73 10.40 8.11
CA GLU A 166 21.02 9.15 7.81
C GLU A 166 19.74 9.41 7.00
N MET A 167 19.48 8.68 5.90
CA MET A 167 18.17 8.78 5.24
C MET A 167 17.11 8.11 6.10
N ARG A 168 16.11 8.88 6.55
CA ARG A 168 14.87 8.31 7.07
C ARG A 168 13.89 8.16 5.92
N THR A 169 13.69 6.93 5.47
CA THR A 169 12.66 6.64 4.46
C THR A 169 11.32 6.39 5.14
N SER A 170 10.27 6.97 4.55
CA SER A 170 8.88 6.63 4.84
C SER A 170 8.39 5.60 3.83
N VAL A 171 7.75 4.53 4.29
CA VAL A 171 6.89 3.70 3.43
C VAL A 171 5.49 4.31 3.47
N ALA A 172 4.91 4.50 2.30
CA ALA A 172 3.54 4.96 2.10
C ALA A 172 2.56 3.79 2.16
#